data_AF-A0AAD7MLM7-F1
#
_entry.id   AF-A0AAD7MLM7-F1
#
_cell.length_a   1.000
_cell.length_b   1.000
_cell.length_c   1.000
_cell.angle_alpha   90.00
_cell.angle_beta   90.00
_cell.angle_gamma   90.00
#
_symmetry.space_group_name_H-M   'P 1'
#
loop_
_entity.id
_entity.type
_entity.pdbx_description
1 polymer ?
#
loop_
_entity_poly.entity_id
_entity_poly.type
_entity_poly.pdbx_seq_one_letter_code
_entity_poly.pdbx_strand_id
1 'polypeptide(L)'
;MWHMGDYSTSRGYAVESQTLARISGDLFRGGQALHIEAVCLTEMGHYARSIFCCIRAKNLVTSCGMSGGGTDHAIMSSKAEVHKLKSEYMEARDIHNRILQGASREQDQYSHACALFNIADIDIAMGNFGDDVRKSLAKAELIFNAVGDEGAVQWSQVMRADIKFNDGDLAAARILLESGLRFSPGKNAEMALHCLGKLANCAAWGP
;
A
#
# COMPACT_ATOMS: atom_id res chain seq x y z
N MET A 1 -18.60 7.71 -12.68
CA MET A 1 -19.20 6.67 -11.80
C MET A 1 -18.04 5.77 -11.40
N TRP A 2 -17.59 5.87 -10.15
CA TRP A 2 -16.43 5.10 -9.66
C TRP A 2 -16.88 3.65 -9.48
N HIS A 3 -16.43 2.74 -10.33
CA HIS A 3 -16.61 1.31 -10.09
C HIS A 3 -15.61 0.91 -9.01
N MET A 4 -15.96 1.13 -7.74
CA MET A 4 -15.42 0.30 -6.66
C MET A 4 -15.71 -1.15 -7.03
N GLY A 5 -14.71 -2.02 -6.97
CA GLY A 5 -14.91 -3.44 -7.28
C GLY A 5 -15.99 -4.03 -6.38
N ASP A 6 -16.75 -5.00 -6.87
CA ASP A 6 -17.69 -5.73 -6.02
C ASP A 6 -16.94 -6.64 -5.04
N TYR A 7 -16.50 -6.04 -3.92
CA TYR A 7 -15.75 -6.72 -2.87
C TYR A 7 -16.57 -7.84 -2.22
N SER A 8 -17.90 -7.75 -2.23
CA SER A 8 -18.77 -8.80 -1.69
C SER A 8 -18.70 -10.05 -2.57
N THR A 9 -18.84 -9.87 -3.88
CA THR A 9 -18.72 -10.97 -4.85
C THR A 9 -17.29 -11.52 -4.91
N SER A 10 -16.27 -10.65 -4.93
CA SER A 10 -14.87 -11.07 -4.87
C SER A 10 -14.56 -11.91 -3.63
N ARG A 11 -15.06 -11.49 -2.47
CA ARG A 11 -14.96 -12.25 -1.22
C ARG A 11 -15.65 -13.62 -1.32
N GLY A 12 -16.79 -13.70 -1.99
CA GLY A 12 -17.49 -14.97 -2.27
C GLY A 12 -16.60 -15.95 -3.02
N TYR A 13 -16.00 -15.52 -4.12
CA TYR A 13 -15.06 -16.34 -4.90
C TYR A 13 -13.80 -16.72 -4.10
N ALA A 14 -13.28 -15.81 -3.26
CA ALA A 14 -12.14 -16.11 -2.40
C ALA A 14 -12.47 -17.24 -1.41
N VAL A 15 -13.66 -17.25 -0.81
CA VAL A 15 -14.12 -18.30 0.12
C VAL A 15 -14.31 -19.64 -0.61
N GLU A 16 -14.85 -19.61 -1.83
CA GLU A 16 -14.98 -20.82 -2.66
C GLU A 16 -13.60 -21.39 -3.02
N SER A 17 -12.66 -20.51 -3.43
CA SER A 17 -11.28 -20.89 -3.72
C SER A 17 -10.57 -21.50 -2.51
N GLN A 18 -10.77 -20.97 -1.29
CA GLN A 18 -10.27 -21.58 -0.06
C GLN A 18 -10.81 -22.99 0.15
N THR A 19 -12.09 -23.22 -0.15
CA THR A 19 -12.72 -24.53 0.01
C THR A 19 -12.10 -25.55 -0.94
N LEU A 20 -11.90 -25.18 -2.21
CA LEU A 20 -11.26 -26.03 -3.20
C LEU A 20 -9.79 -26.31 -2.87
N ALA A 21 -9.04 -25.29 -2.46
CA ALA A 21 -7.65 -25.43 -2.04
C ALA A 21 -7.50 -26.40 -0.86
N ARG A 22 -8.44 -26.37 0.10
CA ARG A 22 -8.46 -27.33 1.21
C ARG A 22 -8.75 -28.76 0.75
N ILE A 23 -9.66 -28.93 -0.22
CA ILE A 23 -9.99 -30.26 -0.77
C ILE A 23 -8.79 -30.83 -1.56
N SER A 24 -8.10 -30.00 -2.34
CA SER A 24 -6.95 -30.42 -3.13
C SER A 24 -5.65 -30.55 -2.32
N GLY A 25 -5.61 -30.00 -1.10
CA GLY A 25 -4.39 -29.92 -0.29
C GLY A 25 -3.40 -28.84 -0.76
N ASP A 26 -3.83 -27.92 -1.64
CA ASP A 26 -2.99 -26.82 -2.14
C ASP A 26 -2.93 -25.68 -1.13
N LEU A 27 -2.01 -25.80 -0.17
CA LEU A 27 -1.81 -24.80 0.89
C LEU A 27 -1.45 -23.43 0.34
N PHE A 28 -0.68 -23.36 -0.75
CA PHE A 28 -0.24 -22.09 -1.32
C PHE A 28 -1.41 -21.30 -1.92
N ARG A 29 -2.25 -21.95 -2.73
CA ARG A 29 -3.49 -21.33 -3.24
C ARG A 29 -4.47 -21.00 -2.12
N GLY A 30 -4.53 -21.82 -1.08
CA GLY A 30 -5.30 -21.52 0.13
C GLY A 30 -4.84 -20.22 0.80
N GLY A 31 -3.52 -20.00 0.87
CA GLY A 31 -2.92 -18.76 1.37
C GLY A 31 -3.25 -17.54 0.51
N GLN A 32 -3.15 -17.66 -0.81
CA GLN A 32 -3.52 -16.59 -1.74
C GLN A 32 -5.01 -16.22 -1.65
N ALA A 33 -5.88 -17.22 -1.56
CA ALA A 33 -7.32 -16.99 -1.44
C ALA A 33 -7.68 -16.28 -0.11
N LEU A 34 -7.00 -16.63 0.99
CA LEU A 34 -7.14 -15.92 2.27
C LEU A 34 -6.63 -14.48 2.19
N HIS A 35 -5.54 -14.23 1.46
CA HIS A 35 -5.04 -12.86 1.25
C HIS A 35 -6.05 -12.01 0.48
N ILE A 36 -6.66 -12.55 -0.58
CA ILE A 36 -7.72 -11.86 -1.32
C ILE A 36 -8.93 -11.59 -0.41
N GLU A 37 -9.34 -12.56 0.41
CA GLU A 37 -10.43 -12.33 1.39
C GLU A 37 -10.07 -11.19 2.36
N ALA A 38 -8.81 -11.14 2.83
CA ALA A 38 -8.34 -10.08 3.72
C ALA A 38 -8.45 -8.69 3.05
N VAL A 39 -8.00 -8.55 1.80
CA VAL A 39 -8.13 -7.29 1.04
C VAL A 39 -9.60 -6.87 0.93
N CYS A 40 -10.51 -7.79 0.55
CA CYS A 40 -11.93 -7.48 0.47
C CYS A 40 -12.50 -7.06 1.83
N LEU A 41 -12.11 -7.73 2.90
CA LEU A 41 -12.55 -7.39 4.26
C LEU A 41 -12.02 -6.03 4.71
N THR A 42 -10.83 -5.62 4.30
CA THR A 42 -10.28 -4.28 4.56
C THR A 42 -11.16 -3.21 3.91
N GLU A 43 -11.47 -3.37 2.63
CA GLU A 43 -12.31 -2.44 1.85
C GLU A 43 -13.74 -2.35 2.41
N MET A 44 -14.24 -3.44 2.99
CA MET A 44 -15.54 -3.49 3.67
C MET A 44 -15.49 -2.98 5.13
N GLY A 45 -14.34 -2.53 5.63
CA GLY A 45 -14.17 -2.04 7.01
C GLY A 45 -14.14 -3.14 8.09
N HIS A 46 -14.06 -4.42 7.69
CA HIS A 46 -14.02 -5.57 8.60
C HIS A 46 -12.58 -5.89 9.06
N TYR A 47 -11.92 -4.92 9.67
CA TYR A 47 -10.48 -4.95 9.99
C TYR A 47 -10.03 -6.14 10.84
N ALA A 48 -10.77 -6.50 11.90
CA ALA A 48 -10.40 -7.64 12.75
C ALA A 48 -10.40 -8.97 11.97
N ARG A 49 -11.34 -9.15 11.05
CA ARG A 49 -11.44 -10.33 10.19
C ARG A 49 -10.35 -10.31 9.10
N SER A 50 -10.04 -9.13 8.56
CA SER A 50 -8.93 -8.96 7.61
C SER A 50 -7.60 -9.40 8.23
N ILE A 51 -7.26 -8.89 9.43
CA ILE A 51 -6.05 -9.30 10.16
C ILE A 51 -6.00 -10.81 10.40
N PHE A 52 -7.14 -11.41 10.80
CA PHE A 52 -7.23 -12.86 10.99
C PHE A 52 -6.92 -13.63 9.70
N CYS A 53 -7.47 -13.18 8.56
CA CYS A 53 -7.18 -13.78 7.26
C CYS A 53 -5.71 -13.59 6.85
N CYS A 54 -5.10 -12.41 7.07
CA CYS A 54 -3.67 -12.20 6.83
C CYS A 54 -2.79 -13.14 7.66
N ILE A 55 -3.10 -13.34 8.95
CA ILE A 55 -2.34 -14.26 9.82
C ILE A 55 -2.42 -15.70 9.29
N ARG A 56 -3.62 -16.14 8.91
CA ARG A 56 -3.80 -17.49 8.36
C ARG A 56 -3.12 -17.65 7.00
N ALA A 57 -3.23 -16.65 6.11
CA ALA A 57 -2.56 -16.63 4.82
C ALA A 57 -1.05 -16.77 4.98
N LYS A 58 -0.46 -15.97 5.87
CA LYS A 58 0.97 -16.03 6.18
C LYS A 58 1.39 -17.42 6.66
N ASN A 59 0.66 -18.00 7.61
CA ASN A 59 0.98 -19.34 8.12
C ASN A 59 0.99 -20.42 7.03
N LEU A 60 0.04 -20.36 6.07
CA LEU A 60 0.01 -21.29 4.95
C LEU A 60 1.20 -21.07 4.00
N VAL A 61 1.48 -19.83 3.61
CA VAL A 61 2.60 -19.49 2.74
C VAL A 61 3.95 -19.86 3.37
N THR A 62 4.12 -19.64 4.68
CA THR A 62 5.29 -20.09 5.44
C THR A 62 5.40 -21.62 5.44
N SER A 63 4.29 -22.35 5.59
CA SER A 63 4.29 -23.82 5.53
C SER A 63 4.71 -24.37 4.16
N CYS A 64 4.58 -23.56 3.11
CA CYS A 64 5.09 -23.86 1.76
C CYS A 64 6.57 -23.48 1.55
N GLY A 65 7.27 -23.00 2.58
CA GLY A 65 8.67 -22.56 2.47
C GLY A 65 8.86 -21.20 1.80
N MET A 66 7.79 -20.43 1.59
CA MET A 66 7.81 -19.16 0.86
C MET A 66 7.99 -17.94 1.78
N SER A 67 8.59 -18.14 2.96
CA SER A 67 8.85 -17.07 3.93
C SER A 67 9.81 -16.04 3.35
N GLY A 68 9.51 -14.74 3.53
CA GLY A 68 10.33 -13.65 3.01
C GLY A 68 10.29 -13.49 1.48
N GLY A 69 9.42 -14.22 0.78
CA GLY A 69 9.15 -13.98 -0.64
C GLY A 69 8.08 -12.90 -0.86
N GLY A 70 7.91 -12.46 -2.11
CA GLY A 70 6.95 -11.40 -2.46
C GLY A 70 5.50 -11.67 -2.02
N THR A 71 5.03 -12.93 -2.04
CA THR A 71 3.69 -13.27 -1.52
C THR A 71 3.59 -13.04 0.00
N ASP A 72 4.62 -13.42 0.75
CA ASP A 72 4.68 -13.19 2.20
C ASP A 72 4.71 -11.68 2.51
N HIS A 73 5.52 -10.93 1.78
CA HIS A 73 5.61 -9.46 1.88
C HIS A 73 4.29 -8.76 1.51
N ALA A 74 3.58 -9.25 0.49
CA ALA A 74 2.28 -8.70 0.10
C ALA A 74 1.22 -8.91 1.20
N ILE A 75 1.17 -10.11 1.80
CA ILE A 75 0.27 -10.41 2.93
C ILE A 75 0.60 -9.52 4.13
N MET A 76 1.89 -9.35 4.44
CA MET A 76 2.34 -8.47 5.51
C MET A 76 1.99 -7.01 5.23
N SER A 77 2.16 -6.54 4.00
CA SER A 77 1.78 -5.18 3.59
C SER A 77 0.28 -4.94 3.74
N SER A 78 -0.58 -5.87 3.32
CA SER A 78 -2.03 -5.74 3.54
C SER A 78 -2.41 -5.71 5.02
N LYS A 79 -1.70 -6.46 5.88
CA LYS A 79 -1.90 -6.37 7.34
C LYS A 79 -1.46 -5.00 7.88
N ALA A 80 -0.32 -4.48 7.42
CA ALA A 80 0.17 -3.16 7.82
C ALA A 80 -0.81 -2.06 7.42
N GLU A 81 -1.41 -2.16 6.23
CA GLU A 81 -2.45 -1.23 5.77
C GLU A 81 -3.66 -1.20 6.71
N VAL A 82 -4.10 -2.36 7.20
CA VAL A 82 -5.20 -2.41 8.20
C VAL A 82 -4.81 -1.69 9.50
N HIS A 83 -3.56 -1.83 9.96
CA HIS A 83 -3.07 -1.08 11.11
C HIS A 83 -3.04 0.42 10.83
N LYS A 84 -2.57 0.84 9.64
CA LYS A 84 -2.57 2.25 9.22
C LYS A 84 -3.98 2.85 9.20
N LEU A 85 -4.95 2.15 8.64
CA LEU A 85 -6.37 2.57 8.59
C LEU A 85 -7.00 2.69 9.98
N LYS A 86 -6.48 1.95 10.96
CA LYS A 86 -6.86 2.06 12.38
C LYS A 86 -6.06 3.11 13.15
N SER A 87 -5.21 3.89 12.48
CA SER A 87 -4.25 4.83 13.08
C SER A 87 -3.22 4.17 14.02
N GLU A 88 -3.00 2.86 13.89
CA GLU A 88 -1.96 2.10 14.59
C GLU A 88 -0.65 2.20 13.81
N TYR A 89 -0.14 3.44 13.69
CA TYR A 89 0.96 3.77 12.78
C TYR A 89 2.27 3.06 13.17
N MET A 90 2.54 2.90 14.47
CA MET A 90 3.77 2.25 14.93
C MET A 90 3.78 0.76 14.56
N GLU A 91 2.64 0.08 14.67
CA GLU A 91 2.46 -1.31 14.28
C GLU A 91 2.60 -1.49 12.76
N ALA A 92 1.98 -0.62 11.97
CA ALA A 92 2.12 -0.62 10.52
C ALA A 92 3.60 -0.41 10.10
N ARG A 93 4.27 0.54 10.74
CA ARG A 93 5.67 0.87 10.50
C ARG A 93 6.61 -0.28 10.88
N ASP A 94 6.37 -0.96 12.00
CA ASP A 94 7.16 -2.12 12.41
C ASP A 94 7.05 -3.27 11.38
N ILE A 95 5.84 -3.52 10.87
CA ILE A 95 5.63 -4.55 9.84
C ILE A 95 6.43 -4.21 8.57
N HIS A 96 6.39 -2.96 8.09
CA HIS A 96 7.17 -2.58 6.91
C HIS A 96 8.69 -2.59 7.16
N ASN A 97 9.16 -2.26 8.37
CA ASN A 97 10.57 -2.44 8.71
C ASN A 97 11.00 -3.91 8.63
N ARG A 98 10.14 -4.85 9.07
CA ARG A 98 10.41 -6.29 8.93
C ARG A 98 10.45 -6.73 7.46
N ILE A 99 9.54 -6.22 6.62
CA ILE A 99 9.58 -6.44 5.17
C ILE A 99 10.89 -5.90 4.60
N LEU A 100 11.29 -4.68 4.97
CA LEU A 100 12.51 -4.05 4.47
C LEU A 100 13.78 -4.81 4.87
N GLN A 101 13.80 -5.42 6.07
CA GLN A 101 14.90 -6.27 6.53
C GLN A 101 14.97 -7.61 5.79
N GLY A 102 13.82 -8.16 5.34
CA GLY A 102 13.74 -9.40 4.59
C GLY A 102 13.90 -9.24 3.07
N ALA A 103 13.45 -8.12 2.51
CA ALA A 103 13.53 -7.81 1.09
C ALA A 103 14.87 -7.15 0.76
N SER A 104 15.78 -7.89 0.11
CA SER A 104 16.99 -7.30 -0.44
C SER A 104 16.70 -6.57 -1.75
N ARG A 105 17.45 -5.49 -2.02
CA ARG A 105 17.37 -4.75 -3.29
C ARG A 105 17.83 -5.59 -4.49
N GLU A 106 18.55 -6.71 -4.30
CA GLU A 106 18.91 -7.60 -5.40
C GLU A 106 17.86 -8.70 -5.66
N GLN A 107 17.11 -9.11 -4.63
CA GLN A 107 16.25 -10.29 -4.70
C GLN A 107 14.76 -9.96 -4.82
N ASP A 108 14.29 -8.88 -4.17
CA ASP A 108 12.89 -8.46 -4.18
C ASP A 108 12.79 -6.92 -4.21
N GLN A 109 13.18 -6.36 -5.36
CA GLN A 109 13.18 -4.92 -5.59
C GLN A 109 11.82 -4.27 -5.35
N TYR A 110 10.76 -4.95 -5.78
CA TYR A 110 9.41 -4.42 -5.66
C TYR A 110 8.98 -4.31 -4.20
N SER A 111 9.09 -5.38 -3.42
CA SER A 111 8.72 -5.33 -1.99
C SER A 111 9.62 -4.37 -1.20
N HIS A 112 10.90 -4.26 -1.57
CA HIS A 112 11.81 -3.28 -0.97
C HIS A 112 11.34 -1.84 -1.22
N ALA A 113 10.96 -1.52 -2.46
CA ALA A 113 10.43 -0.20 -2.82
C ALA A 113 9.09 0.09 -2.12
N CYS A 114 8.16 -0.87 -2.11
CA CYS A 114 6.88 -0.74 -1.40
C CYS A 114 7.09 -0.51 0.10
N ALA A 115 8.03 -1.20 0.74
CA ALA A 115 8.31 -1.00 2.16
C ALA A 115 8.87 0.40 2.45
N LEU A 116 9.83 0.90 1.64
CA LEU A 116 10.34 2.26 1.75
C LEU A 116 9.25 3.31 1.54
N PHE A 117 8.42 3.11 0.53
CA PHE A 117 7.30 3.98 0.21
C PHE A 117 6.29 4.03 1.38
N ASN A 118 5.84 2.88 1.88
CA ASN A 118 4.83 2.81 2.93
C ASN A 118 5.35 3.33 4.28
N ILE A 119 6.64 3.14 4.61
CA ILE A 119 7.23 3.77 5.80
C ILE A 119 7.17 5.30 5.67
N ALA A 120 7.49 5.85 4.49
CA ALA A 120 7.41 7.29 4.26
C ALA A 120 5.96 7.81 4.31
N ASP A 121 5.00 7.08 3.75
CA ASP A 121 3.57 7.40 3.86
C ASP A 121 3.11 7.47 5.32
N ILE A 122 3.48 6.46 6.12
CA ILE A 122 3.18 6.43 7.57
C ILE A 122 3.84 7.60 8.30
N ASP A 123 5.11 7.88 8.01
CA ASP A 123 5.84 8.99 8.64
C ASP A 123 5.17 10.34 8.29
N ILE A 124 4.73 10.54 7.03
CA ILE A 124 3.96 11.72 6.60
C ILE A 124 2.61 11.80 7.33
N ALA A 125 1.89 10.69 7.46
CA ALA A 125 0.61 10.64 8.17
C ALA A 125 0.75 11.01 9.66
N MET A 126 1.91 10.71 10.26
CA MET A 126 2.26 11.11 11.62
C MET A 126 2.78 12.56 11.73
N GLY A 127 2.87 13.29 10.61
CA GLY A 127 3.38 14.66 10.56
C GLY A 127 4.91 14.77 10.52
N ASN A 128 5.62 13.67 10.26
CA ASN A 128 7.07 13.63 10.16
C ASN A 128 7.50 13.84 8.69
N PHE A 129 8.10 14.99 8.40
CA PHE A 129 8.58 15.36 7.07
C PHE A 129 10.12 15.47 7.01
N GLY A 130 10.81 14.62 7.77
CA GLY A 130 12.28 14.64 7.88
C GLY A 130 13.00 14.22 6.60
N ASP A 131 14.32 14.43 6.56
CA ASP A 131 15.14 14.08 5.39
C ASP A 131 15.13 12.59 5.06
N ASP A 132 14.94 11.73 6.06
CA ASP A 132 14.88 10.28 5.86
C ASP A 132 13.60 9.86 5.12
N VAL A 133 12.49 10.60 5.28
CA VAL A 133 11.26 10.43 4.50
C VAL A 133 11.51 10.79 3.04
N ARG A 134 12.14 11.96 2.79
CA ARG A 134 12.52 12.40 1.44
C ARG A 134 13.43 11.39 0.74
N LYS A 135 14.46 10.88 1.44
CA LYS A 135 15.38 9.87 0.91
C LYS A 135 14.68 8.54 0.63
N SER A 136 13.78 8.11 1.51
CA SER A 136 13.02 6.86 1.32
C SER A 136 12.10 6.93 0.11
N LEU A 137 11.34 8.02 -0.06
CA LEU A 137 10.51 8.23 -1.25
C LEU A 137 11.35 8.27 -2.53
N ALA A 138 12.45 9.02 -2.55
CA ALA A 138 13.30 9.11 -3.74
C ALA A 138 13.90 7.75 -4.13
N LYS A 139 14.29 6.92 -3.14
CA LYS A 139 14.78 5.56 -3.39
C LYS A 139 13.67 4.64 -3.90
N ALA A 140 12.48 4.70 -3.30
CA ALA A 140 11.34 3.91 -3.74
C ALA A 140 10.96 4.25 -5.19
N GLU A 141 10.85 5.54 -5.50
CA GLU A 141 10.55 6.05 -6.84
C GLU A 141 11.57 5.58 -7.88
N LEU A 142 12.87 5.64 -7.57
CA LEU A 142 13.92 5.16 -8.46
C LEU A 142 13.76 3.67 -8.78
N ILE A 143 13.38 2.86 -7.80
CA ILE A 143 13.15 1.42 -8.00
C ILE A 143 11.85 1.19 -8.77
N PHE A 144 10.75 1.88 -8.43
CA PHE A 144 9.49 1.79 -9.17
C PHE A 144 9.67 2.15 -10.64
N ASN A 145 10.45 3.18 -10.93
CA ASN A 145 10.79 3.56 -12.30
C ASN A 145 11.62 2.47 -13.00
N ALA A 146 12.58 1.84 -12.31
CA ALA A 146 13.39 0.76 -12.87
C ALA A 146 12.59 -0.51 -13.18
N VAL A 147 11.55 -0.81 -12.40
CA VAL A 147 10.66 -1.97 -12.61
C VAL A 147 9.44 -1.64 -13.47
N GLY A 148 9.29 -0.39 -13.93
CA GLY A 148 8.22 0.06 -14.81
C GLY A 148 6.86 0.27 -14.14
N ASP A 149 6.81 0.43 -12.81
CA ASP A 149 5.56 0.73 -12.10
C ASP A 149 5.28 2.24 -12.11
N GLU A 150 4.74 2.72 -13.24
CA GLU A 150 4.38 4.14 -13.43
C GLU A 150 3.36 4.63 -12.40
N GLY A 151 2.48 3.75 -11.93
CA GLY A 151 1.48 4.07 -10.90
C GLY A 151 2.12 4.39 -9.55
N ALA A 152 3.06 3.55 -9.11
CA ALA A 152 3.80 3.76 -7.88
C ALA A 152 4.77 4.96 -7.97
N VAL A 153 5.37 5.21 -9.14
CA VAL A 153 6.13 6.45 -9.40
C VAL A 153 5.24 7.66 -9.21
N GLN A 154 4.06 7.69 -9.85
CA GLN A 154 3.16 8.82 -9.74
C GLN A 154 2.68 9.03 -8.29
N TRP A 155 2.40 7.94 -7.57
CA TRP A 155 2.00 8.01 -6.17
C TRP A 155 3.11 8.55 -5.26
N SER A 156 4.37 8.18 -5.53
CA SER A 156 5.55 8.76 -4.86
C SER A 156 5.67 10.27 -5.09
N GLN A 157 5.35 10.76 -6.30
CA GLN A 157 5.31 12.20 -6.57
C GLN A 157 4.19 12.92 -5.83
N VAL A 158 3.01 12.29 -5.71
CA VAL A 158 1.89 12.84 -4.93
C VAL A 158 2.28 12.97 -3.45
N MET A 159 2.97 11.98 -2.88
CA MET A 159 3.49 12.08 -1.50
C MET A 159 4.56 13.16 -1.34
N ARG A 160 5.42 13.36 -2.34
CA ARG A 160 6.36 14.49 -2.33
C ARG A 160 5.64 15.84 -2.32
N ALA A 161 4.43 15.93 -2.87
CA ALA A 161 3.63 17.14 -2.80
C ALA A 161 3.25 17.49 -1.35
N ASP A 162 3.01 16.49 -0.49
CA ASP A 162 2.75 16.73 0.93
C ASP A 162 3.96 17.32 1.65
N ILE A 163 5.16 16.83 1.32
CA ILE A 163 6.41 17.39 1.83
C ILE A 163 6.57 18.84 1.36
N LYS A 164 6.33 19.10 0.07
CA LYS A 164 6.40 20.47 -0.49
C LYS A 164 5.38 21.42 0.13
N PHE A 165 4.17 20.93 0.37
CA PHE A 165 3.15 21.69 1.07
C PHE A 165 3.62 22.06 2.49
N ASN A 166 4.16 21.09 3.24
CA ASN A 166 4.71 21.32 4.57
C ASN A 166 5.91 22.27 4.57
N ASP A 167 6.76 22.22 3.54
CA ASP A 167 7.88 23.14 3.35
C ASP A 167 7.42 24.58 2.97
N GLY A 168 6.11 24.79 2.77
CA GLY A 168 5.52 26.08 2.35
C GLY A 168 5.61 26.35 0.84
N ASP A 169 6.16 25.41 0.06
CA ASP A 169 6.27 25.49 -1.40
C ASP A 169 4.96 25.03 -2.06
N LEU A 170 3.91 25.85 -1.87
CA LEU A 170 2.57 25.57 -2.37
C LEU A 170 2.49 25.46 -3.90
N ALA A 171 3.38 26.17 -4.60
CA ALA A 171 3.46 26.14 -6.06
C ALA A 171 3.97 24.78 -6.54
N ALA A 172 5.08 24.28 -5.99
CA ALA A 172 5.58 22.95 -6.35
C ALA A 172 4.61 21.84 -5.91
N ALA A 173 3.99 21.97 -4.73
CA ALA A 173 2.96 21.03 -4.27
C ALA A 173 1.81 20.95 -5.27
N ARG A 174 1.25 22.09 -5.70
CA ARG A 174 0.16 22.15 -6.69
C ARG A 174 0.51 21.44 -7.99
N ILE A 175 1.70 21.68 -8.55
CA ILE A 175 2.15 21.06 -9.81
C ILE A 175 2.14 19.53 -9.71
N LEU A 176 2.65 18.99 -8.60
CA LEU A 176 2.72 17.54 -8.37
C LEU A 176 1.32 16.92 -8.21
N LEU A 177 0.43 17.57 -7.45
CA LEU A 177 -0.95 17.10 -7.21
C LEU A 177 -1.78 17.11 -8.49
N GLU A 178 -1.66 18.17 -9.29
CA GLU A 178 -2.33 18.25 -10.60
C GLU A 178 -1.79 17.20 -11.57
N SER A 179 -0.49 16.88 -11.53
CA SER A 179 0.07 15.77 -12.30
C SER A 179 -0.56 14.44 -11.89
N GLY A 180 -0.70 14.18 -10.59
CA GLY A 180 -1.38 12.98 -10.08
C GLY A 180 -2.82 12.88 -10.55
N LEU A 181 -3.57 13.99 -10.55
CA LEU A 181 -4.95 14.00 -11.06
C LEU A 181 -5.02 13.71 -12.55
N ARG A 182 -4.11 14.28 -13.36
CA ARG A 182 -4.05 13.98 -14.81
C ARG A 182 -3.69 12.52 -15.09
N PHE A 183 -2.83 11.93 -14.25
CA PHE A 183 -2.47 10.52 -14.37
C PHE A 183 -3.63 9.57 -14.02
N SER A 184 -4.55 9.98 -13.14
CA SER A 184 -5.72 9.20 -12.77
C SER A 184 -7.01 9.74 -13.42
N PRO A 185 -7.29 9.46 -14.72
CA PRO A 185 -8.59 9.73 -15.31
C PRO A 185 -9.61 8.69 -14.82
N GLY A 186 -9.95 8.75 -13.52
CA GLY A 186 -10.97 7.92 -12.88
C GLY A 186 -10.58 6.46 -12.57
N LYS A 187 -9.30 6.10 -12.67
CA LYS A 187 -8.81 4.72 -12.42
C LYS A 187 -8.31 4.48 -10.98
N ASN A 188 -7.80 5.51 -10.32
CA ASN A 188 -7.35 5.43 -8.93
C ASN A 188 -8.07 6.51 -8.11
N ALA A 189 -9.16 6.10 -7.46
CA ALA A 189 -10.02 6.98 -6.67
C ALA A 189 -9.30 7.54 -5.44
N GLU A 190 -8.44 6.74 -4.82
CA GLU A 190 -7.63 7.14 -3.67
C GLU A 190 -6.70 8.29 -4.04
N MET A 191 -6.02 8.19 -5.20
CA MET A 191 -5.10 9.25 -5.67
C MET A 191 -5.85 10.54 -5.90
N ALA A 192 -7.00 10.43 -6.55
CA ALA A 192 -7.82 11.58 -6.86
C ALA A 192 -8.34 12.24 -5.57
N LEU A 193 -8.80 11.46 -4.60
CA LEU A 193 -9.23 11.94 -3.28
C LEU A 193 -8.11 12.67 -2.56
N HIS A 194 -6.92 12.07 -2.47
CA HIS A 194 -5.75 12.68 -1.84
C HIS A 194 -5.38 13.99 -2.53
N CYS A 195 -5.24 13.95 -3.86
CA CYS A 195 -4.86 15.13 -4.64
C CYS A 195 -5.86 16.26 -4.51
N LEU A 196 -7.16 15.98 -4.63
CA LEU A 196 -8.22 17.00 -4.51
C LEU A 196 -8.26 17.59 -3.10
N GLY A 197 -8.13 16.76 -2.06
CA GLY A 197 -8.08 17.22 -0.67
C GLY A 197 -6.89 18.16 -0.41
N LYS A 198 -5.70 17.81 -0.92
CA LYS A 198 -4.50 18.65 -0.77
C LYS A 198 -4.54 19.90 -1.64
N LEU A 199 -5.10 19.85 -2.85
CA LEU A 199 -5.30 21.02 -3.69
C LEU A 199 -6.28 22.01 -3.07
N ALA A 200 -7.33 21.52 -2.40
CA ALA A 200 -8.24 22.38 -1.63
C ALA A 200 -7.48 23.12 -0.52
N ASN A 201 -6.57 22.44 0.19
CA ASN A 201 -5.70 23.10 1.17
C ASN A 201 -4.76 24.13 0.50
N CYS A 202 -4.10 23.79 -0.61
CA CYS A 202 -3.26 24.75 -1.35
C CYS A 202 -4.05 25.99 -1.81
N ALA A 203 -5.33 25.84 -2.14
CA ALA A 203 -6.18 26.96 -2.54
C ALA A 203 -6.65 27.80 -1.35
N ALA A 204 -6.84 27.19 -0.17
CA ALA A 204 -7.23 27.90 1.04
C ALA A 204 -6.08 28.72 1.66
N TRP A 205 -4.83 28.25 1.53
CA TRP A 205 -3.64 28.85 2.14
C TRP A 205 -2.68 29.51 1.14
N GLY A 206 -3.00 29.48 -0.16
CA GLY A 206 -2.27 30.18 -1.20
C GLY A 206 -2.70 31.66 -1.33
N PRO A 207 -1.82 32.55 -1.82
CA PRO A 207 -2.18 33.92 -2.17
C PRO A 207 -3.18 34.00 -3.34
#